data_AF-W2T8S4-F1
#
_entry.id   AF-W2T8S4-F1
#
_cell.length_a   1.000
_cell.length_b   1.000
_cell.length_c   1.000
_cell.angle_alpha   90.00
_cell.angle_beta   90.00
_cell.angle_gamma   90.00
#
_symmetry.space_group_name_H-M   'P 1'
#
loop_
_entity.id
_entity.type
_entity.pdbx_description
1 polymer ?
#
loop_
_entity_poly.entity_id
_entity_poly.type
_entity_poly.pdbx_seq_one_letter_code
_entity_poly.pdbx_strand_id
1 'polypeptide(L)'
;MKVFEGVLEARLNKIVSVSLNQCGIVKDYSTINAIHTIRILLQKHREKNRGVHLAFFHLEKAFDRVPHELLWMSMSSHRVPEKYVRWAKLLYAKPTSVV
;
A
#
# COMPACT_ATOMS: atom_id res chain seq x y z
N MET A 1 4.23 -19.94 8.03
CA MET A 1 4.07 -18.47 8.15
C MET A 1 2.93 -17.92 7.30
N LYS A 2 2.82 -18.24 5.99
CA LYS A 2 1.79 -17.70 5.07
C LYS A 2 0.34 -17.72 5.56
N VAL A 3 -0.10 -18.78 6.26
CA VAL A 3 -1.47 -18.86 6.81
C VAL A 3 -1.70 -17.78 7.88
N PHE A 4 -0.71 -17.57 8.76
CA PHE A 4 -0.80 -16.55 9.80
C PHE A 4 -0.77 -15.14 9.21
N GLU A 5 0.09 -14.90 8.22
CA GLU A 5 0.15 -13.65 7.46
C GLU A 5 -1.20 -13.31 6.83
N GLY A 6 -1.84 -14.27 6.15
CA GLY A 6 -3.16 -14.07 5.54
C GLY A 6 -4.26 -13.79 6.56
N VAL A 7 -4.23 -14.44 7.73
CA VAL A 7 -5.19 -14.15 8.81
C VAL A 7 -4.97 -12.74 9.38
N LEU A 8 -3.72 -12.32 9.55
CA LEU A 8 -3.38 -10.98 10.03
C LEU A 8 -3.80 -9.92 9.00
N GLU A 9 -3.48 -10.12 7.73
CA GLU A 9 -3.90 -9.25 6.62
C GLU A 9 -5.43 -9.07 6.58
N ALA A 10 -6.19 -10.18 6.61
CA ALA A 10 -7.64 -10.13 6.59
C ALA A 10 -8.25 -9.37 7.78
N ARG A 11 -7.55 -9.34 8.93
CA ARG A 11 -7.95 -8.55 10.10
C ARG A 11 -7.56 -7.08 9.96
N LEU A 12 -6.38 -6.79 9.40
CA LEU A 12 -5.92 -5.42 9.17
C LEU A 12 -6.76 -4.70 8.12
N ASN A 13 -7.18 -5.40 7.05
CA ASN A 13 -8.05 -4.85 6.01
C ASN A 13 -9.45 -4.45 6.51
N LYS A 14 -9.85 -4.87 7.71
CA LYS A 14 -11.10 -4.43 8.37
C LYS A 14 -10.92 -3.15 9.20
N ILE A 15 -9.69 -2.75 9.46
CA ILE A 15 -9.34 -1.65 10.36
C ILE A 15 -8.77 -0.48 9.55
N VAL A 16 -7.85 -0.78 8.64
CA VAL A 16 -7.15 0.20 7.83
C VAL A 16 -7.89 0.38 6.52
N SER A 17 -8.22 1.63 6.19
CA SER A 17 -8.66 2.02 4.85
C SER A 17 -7.51 2.66 4.09
N VAL A 18 -7.46 2.39 2.78
CA VAL A 18 -6.54 3.05 1.85
C VAL A 18 -7.26 4.16 1.10
N SER A 19 -6.51 5.14 0.61
CA SER A 19 -7.08 6.21 -0.22
C SER A 19 -7.72 5.64 -1.49
N LEU A 20 -8.79 6.28 -1.97
CA LEU A 20 -9.43 5.93 -3.25
C LEU A 20 -8.50 6.08 -4.45
N ASN A 21 -7.42 6.86 -4.31
CA ASN A 21 -6.41 7.03 -5.35
C ASN A 21 -5.34 5.92 -5.33
N GLN A 22 -5.36 5.03 -4.34
CA GLN A 22 -4.44 3.90 -4.26
C GLN A 22 -4.92 2.79 -5.21
N CYS A 23 -4.14 2.48 -6.25
CA CYS A 23 -4.48 1.43 -7.21
C CYS A 23 -3.64 0.16 -7.07
N GLY A 24 -2.54 0.19 -6.29
CA GLY A 24 -1.67 -0.95 -6.07
C GLY A 24 -1.98 -1.68 -4.77
N ILE A 25 -2.02 -3.02 -4.81
CA ILE A 25 -2.30 -3.89 -3.65
C ILE A 25 -3.70 -3.60 -3.04
N VAL A 26 -4.66 -3.20 -3.89
CA VAL A 26 -6.06 -3.01 -3.49
C VAL A 26 -6.90 -3.99 -4.27
N LYS A 27 -7.76 -4.73 -3.57
CA LYS A 27 -8.70 -5.67 -4.20
C LYS A 27 -9.56 -4.92 -5.23
N ASP A 28 -9.78 -5.54 -6.38
CA ASP A 28 -10.59 -5.02 -7.49
C ASP A 28 -9.99 -3.81 -8.23
N TYR A 29 -8.78 -3.37 -7.88
CA TYR A 29 -8.01 -2.38 -8.64
C TYR A 29 -6.86 -3.04 -9.40
N SER A 30 -6.61 -2.54 -10.61
CA SER A 30 -5.51 -2.99 -11.44
C SER A 30 -4.74 -1.80 -12.02
N THR A 31 -3.52 -2.06 -12.48
CA THR A 31 -2.73 -1.07 -13.25
C THR A 31 -3.47 -0.58 -14.49
N ILE A 32 -4.33 -1.43 -15.09
CA ILE A 32 -5.16 -1.06 -16.24
C ILE A 32 -6.12 0.07 -15.84
N ASN A 33 -6.78 -0.04 -14.69
CA ASN A 33 -7.68 0.99 -14.19
C ASN A 33 -6.95 2.32 -13.98
N ALA A 34 -5.75 2.29 -13.37
CA ALA A 34 -4.95 3.49 -13.13
C ALA A 34 -4.53 4.18 -14.45
N ILE A 35 -4.02 3.41 -15.41
CA ILE A 35 -3.63 3.93 -16.74
C ILE A 35 -4.85 4.50 -17.46
N HIS A 36 -5.99 3.82 -17.40
CA HIS A 36 -7.22 4.28 -18.03
C HIS A 36 -7.70 5.62 -17.43
N THR A 37 -7.68 5.76 -16.10
CA THR A 37 -8.02 7.03 -15.42
C THR A 37 -7.11 8.17 -15.86
N ILE A 38 -5.78 7.94 -15.95
CA ILE A 38 -4.83 8.96 -16.42
C ILE A 38 -5.14 9.35 -17.88
N ARG A 39 -5.45 8.38 -18.75
CA ARG A 39 -5.81 8.66 -20.15
C ARG A 39 -7.06 9.52 -20.27
N ILE A 40 -8.12 9.21 -19.50
CA ILE A 40 -9.34 10.03 -19.45
C ILE A 40 -9.00 11.46 -18.99
N LEU A 41 -8.18 11.60 -17.95
CA LEU A 41 -7.78 12.90 -17.43
C LEU A 41 -7.05 13.73 -18.49
N LEU A 42 -6.09 13.13 -19.20
CA LEU A 42 -5.37 13.78 -20.29
C LEU A 42 -6.30 14.18 -21.44
N GLN A 43 -7.23 13.31 -21.83
CA GLN A 43 -8.19 13.58 -22.90
C GLN A 43 -9.09 14.77 -22.55
N LYS A 44 -9.67 14.79 -21.35
CA LYS A 44 -10.57 15.88 -20.89
C LYS A 44 -9.88 17.24 -20.85
N HIS A 45 -8.59 17.29 -20.55
CA HIS A 45 -7.83 18.54 -20.58
C HIS A 45 -7.53 18.99 -22.01
N ARG A 46 -7.17 18.04 -22.89
CA ARG A 46 -6.97 18.30 -24.31
C ARG A 46 -8.22 18.87 -24.97
N GLU A 47 -9.41 18.31 -24.68
CA GLU A 47 -10.71 18.81 -25.16
C GLU A 47 -10.99 20.26 -24.75
N LYS A 48 -10.39 20.72 -23.64
CA LYS A 48 -10.52 22.10 -23.13
C LYS A 48 -9.35 23.01 -23.53
N ASN A 49 -8.47 22.57 -24.44
CA ASN A 49 -7.23 23.27 -24.78
C ASN A 49 -6.36 23.64 -23.57
N ARG A 50 -6.35 22.77 -22.53
CA ARG A 50 -5.51 22.95 -21.34
C ARG A 50 -4.35 21.96 -21.38
N GLY A 51 -3.14 22.47 -21.13
CA GLY A 51 -1.96 21.64 -20.90
C GLY A 51 -2.08 20.83 -19.60
N VAL A 52 -1.39 19.69 -19.55
CA VAL A 52 -1.23 18.86 -18.34
C VAL A 52 0.24 18.57 -18.15
N HIS A 53 0.74 18.77 -16.94
CA HIS A 53 2.08 18.34 -16.52
C HIS A 53 1.95 17.19 -15.52
N LEU A 54 2.66 16.10 -15.76
CA LEU A 54 2.66 14.93 -14.89
C LEU A 54 4.05 14.75 -14.26
N ALA A 55 4.08 14.58 -12.95
CA ALA A 55 5.29 14.22 -12.21
C ALA A 55 5.23 12.75 -11.81
N PHE A 56 6.22 11.98 -12.22
CA PHE A 56 6.33 10.57 -11.90
C PHE A 56 7.33 10.38 -10.75
N PHE A 57 6.84 9.86 -9.63
CA PHE A 57 7.67 9.54 -8.48
C PHE A 57 7.75 8.03 -8.30
N HIS A 58 8.95 7.52 -8.08
CA HIS A 58 9.19 6.12 -7.75
C HIS A 58 10.07 6.03 -6.51
N LEU A 59 9.73 5.09 -5.63
CA LEU A 59 10.52 4.79 -4.44
C LEU A 59 11.47 3.63 -4.77
N GLU A 60 12.77 3.90 -4.69
CA GLU A 60 13.78 2.85 -4.88
C GLU A 60 13.69 1.84 -3.71
N LYS A 61 13.49 0.56 -4.04
CA LYS A 61 13.44 -0.55 -3.05
C LYS A 61 12.48 -0.28 -1.90
N ALA A 62 11.23 0.06 -2.24
CA ALA A 62 10.20 0.48 -1.29
C ALA A 62 9.92 -0.50 -0.14
N PHE A 63 10.17 -1.80 -0.30
CA PHE A 63 10.01 -2.77 0.78
C PHE A 63 11.28 -2.97 1.61
N ASP A 64 12.47 -2.81 1.02
CA ASP A 64 13.74 -3.07 1.69
C ASP A 64 14.21 -1.88 2.52
N ARG A 65 13.83 -0.66 2.12
CA ARG A 65 14.36 0.59 2.71
C ARG A 65 13.46 1.24 3.75
N VAL A 66 12.27 0.71 4.00
CA VAL A 66 11.35 1.29 4.98
C VAL A 66 11.79 0.89 6.39
N PRO A 67 12.15 1.84 7.27
CA PRO A 67 12.45 1.53 8.66
C PRO A 67 11.23 0.91 9.35
N HIS A 68 11.42 -0.25 9.99
CA HIS A 68 10.32 -0.96 10.65
C HIS A 68 9.64 -0.12 11.74
N GLU A 69 10.37 0.77 12.42
CA GLU A 69 9.81 1.69 13.40
C GLU A 69 8.72 2.58 12.82
N LEU A 70 8.91 3.08 11.59
CA LEU A 70 7.90 3.87 10.88
C LEU A 70 6.68 3.04 10.51
N LEU A 71 6.85 1.74 10.20
CA LEU A 71 5.72 0.83 10.00
C LEU A 71 4.90 0.69 11.28
N TRP A 72 5.54 0.50 12.44
CA TRP A 72 4.85 0.37 13.72
C TRP A 72 4.12 1.65 14.10
N MET A 73 4.77 2.80 13.93
CA MET A 73 4.16 4.11 14.15
C MET A 73 2.94 4.32 13.25
N SER A 74 3.04 3.95 11.97
CA SER A 74 1.93 4.04 11.02
C SER A 74 0.77 3.11 11.41
N MET A 75 1.04 1.88 11.84
CA MET A 75 -0.02 0.98 12.33
C MET A 75 -0.73 1.59 13.54
N SER A 76 0.02 2.15 14.49
CA SER A 76 -0.56 2.84 15.66
C SER A 76 -1.38 4.06 15.27
N SER A 77 -0.94 4.87 14.31
CA SER A 77 -1.68 6.05 13.85
C SER A 77 -3.00 5.67 13.15
N HIS A 78 -3.03 4.52 12.47
CA HIS A 78 -4.24 3.94 11.88
C HIS A 78 -5.10 3.17 12.89
N ARG A 79 -4.86 3.34 14.20
CA ARG A 79 -5.63 2.72 15.30
C ARG A 79 -5.63 1.20 15.25
N VAL A 80 -4.59 0.59 14.68
CA VAL A 80 -4.41 -0.86 14.73
C VAL A 80 -4.18 -1.26 16.19
N PRO A 81 -4.93 -2.23 16.73
CA PRO A 81 -4.74 -2.70 18.10
C PRO A 81 -3.30 -3.16 18.36
N GLU A 82 -2.75 -2.82 19.52
CA GLU A 82 -1.36 -3.11 19.89
C GLU A 82 -0.99 -4.60 19.72
N LYS A 83 -1.94 -5.50 20.01
CA LYS A 83 -1.80 -6.94 19.78
C LYS A 83 -1.37 -7.29 18.33
N TYR A 84 -1.93 -6.61 17.34
CA TYR A 84 -1.62 -6.84 15.93
C TYR A 84 -0.30 -6.19 15.52
N VAL A 85 0.05 -5.04 16.11
CA VAL A 85 1.38 -4.44 15.94
C VAL A 85 2.46 -5.38 16.48
N ARG A 86 2.23 -6.00 17.63
CA ARG A 86 3.13 -7.00 18.22
C ARG A 86 3.29 -8.23 17.33
N TRP A 87 2.19 -8.72 16.75
CA TRP A 87 2.24 -9.83 15.80
C TRP A 87 2.99 -9.49 14.52
N ALA A 88 2.81 -8.28 13.99
CA ALA A 88 3.59 -7.82 12.86
C ALA A 88 5.08 -7.73 13.21
N LYS A 89 5.45 -7.19 14.38
CA LYS A 89 6.85 -7.19 14.86
C LYS A 89 7.46 -8.60 14.92
N LEU A 90 6.68 -9.61 15.35
CA LEU A 90 7.13 -11.00 15.38
C LEU A 90 7.43 -11.56 13.98
N LEU A 91 6.67 -11.15 12.95
CA LEU A 91 6.94 -11.57 11.57
C LEU A 91 8.29 -11.07 11.06
N TYR A 92 8.72 -9.89 11.51
CA TYR A 92 10.01 -9.29 11.12
C TYR A 92 11.16 -9.61 12.09
N ALA A 93 10.88 -10.22 13.25
CA ALA A 93 11.88 -10.61 14.22
C ALA A 93 12.58 -11.90 13.75
N LYS A 94 13.67 -11.77 12.98
CA LYS A 94 14.55 -12.85 12.50
C LYS A 94 13.80 -14.09 11.99
N PRO A 95 13.34 -14.10 10.73
CA PRO A 95 12.82 -15.32 10.14
C PRO A 95 13.98 -16.34 9.98
N THR A 96 14.00 -17.40 10.78
CA THR A 96 14.72 -18.63 10.42
C THR A 96 13.94 -19.30 9.29
N SER A 97 14.17 -18.83 8.07
CA SER A 97 13.88 -19.66 6.90
C SER A 97 14.97 -20.74 6.86
N VAL A 98 14.66 -21.92 7.38
CA VAL A 98 15.42 -23.12 7.03
C VAL A 98 15.07 -23.39 5.57
N VAL A 99 16.00 -23.11 4.65
CA VAL A 99 15.92 -23.59 3.27
C VAL A 99 16.21 -25.08 3.28
#